data_AF-A0A2P2M743-F1
#
_entry.id   AF-A0A2P2M743-F1
#
_cell.length_a   1.000
_cell.length_b   1.000
_cell.length_c   1.000
_cell.angle_alpha   90.00
_cell.angle_beta   90.00
_cell.angle_gamma   90.00
#
_symmetry.space_group_name_H-M   'P 1'
#
loop_
_entity.id
_entity.type
_entity.pdbx_description
1 polymer ?
#
loop_
_entity_poly.entity_id
_entity_poly.type
_entity_poly.pdbx_seq_one_letter_code
_entity_poly.pdbx_strand_id
1 'polypeptide(L)'
;MMEDIEAFYLALEASNIPKRYTHNKGHSWLEYYNWLADQIGCPGVEEWREQMFAATIERRLNHLETYRDEWDDDALISEANADFSKYISNRISGGCTSRYNS
;
A
#
# COMPACT_ATOMS: atom_id res chain seq x y z
N MET A 1 -5.72 -13.37 19.96
CA MET A 1 -6.74 -12.28 19.94
C MET A 1 -6.58 -11.33 21.10
N MET A 2 -6.92 -11.70 22.34
CA MET A 2 -6.75 -10.79 23.49
C MET A 2 -5.29 -10.65 23.89
N GLU A 3 -4.56 -11.77 23.95
CA GLU A 3 -3.13 -11.81 24.25
C GLU A 3 -2.30 -10.99 23.26
N ASP A 4 -2.58 -11.08 21.95
CA ASP A 4 -1.89 -10.27 20.93
C ASP A 4 -2.16 -8.77 21.09
N ILE A 5 -3.40 -8.40 21.48
CA ILE A 5 -3.77 -7.01 21.74
C ILE A 5 -3.04 -6.49 22.97
N GLU A 6 -2.97 -7.28 24.04
CA GLU A 6 -2.21 -6.94 25.25
C GLU A 6 -0.72 -6.79 24.95
N ALA A 7 -0.12 -7.73 24.22
CA ALA A 7 1.26 -7.65 23.76
C ALA A 7 1.52 -6.38 22.92
N PHE A 8 0.58 -6.02 22.04
CA PHE A 8 0.66 -4.79 21.26
C PHE A 8 0.64 -3.53 22.15
N TYR A 9 -0.28 -3.44 23.11
CA TYR A 9 -0.33 -2.29 24.02
C TYR A 9 0.91 -2.21 24.93
N LEU A 10 1.44 -3.34 25.39
CA LEU A 10 2.70 -3.39 26.14
C LEU A 10 3.88 -2.89 25.31
N ALA A 11 3.94 -3.25 24.02
CA ALA A 11 4.98 -2.75 23.11
C ALA A 11 4.88 -1.23 22.88
N LEU A 12 3.66 -0.68 22.77
CA LEU A 12 3.45 0.77 22.69
C LEU A 12 3.92 1.47 23.97
N GLU A 13 3.58 0.91 25.13
CA GLU A 13 3.97 1.45 26.44
C GLU A 13 5.50 1.41 26.63
N ALA A 14 6.15 0.29 26.30
CA ALA A 14 7.61 0.17 26.32
C ALA A 14 8.31 1.16 25.37
N SER A 15 7.65 1.52 24.27
CA SER A 15 8.15 2.50 23.29
C SER A 15 7.76 3.95 23.63
N ASN A 16 7.12 4.19 24.78
CA ASN A 16 6.58 5.50 25.19
C ASN A 16 5.61 6.12 24.18
N ILE A 17 4.89 5.32 23.40
CA ILE A 17 3.94 5.80 22.39
C ILE A 17 2.59 6.08 23.08
N PRO A 18 2.09 7.32 23.06
CA PRO A 18 0.79 7.65 23.63
C PRO A 18 -0.37 6.87 22.99
N LYS A 19 -1.37 6.49 23.80
CA LYS A 19 -2.58 5.76 23.33
C LYS A 19 -3.31 6.41 22.16
N ARG A 20 -3.21 7.73 21.97
CA ARG A 20 -3.80 8.41 20.79
C ARG A 20 -3.19 7.97 19.45
N TYR A 21 -2.00 7.36 19.47
CA TYR A 21 -1.31 6.86 18.28
C TYR A 21 -1.44 5.34 18.11
N THR A 22 -2.31 4.67 18.88
CA THR A 22 -2.56 3.21 18.78
C THR A 22 -2.81 2.76 17.33
N HIS A 23 -3.52 3.57 16.55
CA HIS A 23 -3.85 3.28 15.15
C HIS A 23 -2.96 4.04 14.15
N ASN A 24 -1.93 4.74 14.60
CA ASN A 24 -0.97 5.35 13.71
C ASN A 24 -0.04 4.28 13.15
N LYS A 25 -0.36 3.80 11.94
CA LYS A 25 0.45 2.83 11.19
C LYS A 25 1.30 3.50 10.11
N GLY A 26 1.43 4.83 10.11
CA GLY A 26 2.15 5.54 9.05
C GLY A 26 3.60 5.08 8.86
N HIS A 27 4.25 4.59 9.92
CA HIS A 27 5.62 4.07 9.88
C HIS A 27 5.74 2.57 9.58
N SER A 28 4.64 1.81 9.68
CA SER A 28 4.64 0.34 9.51
C SER A 28 3.52 -0.16 8.61
N TRP A 29 3.04 0.72 7.72
CA TRP A 29 1.91 0.40 6.85
C TRP A 29 2.30 -0.73 5.90
N LEU A 30 3.50 -0.69 5.33
CA LEU A 30 3.99 -1.69 4.39
C LEU A 30 4.03 -3.08 5.03
N GLU A 31 4.65 -3.21 6.20
CA GLU A 31 4.74 -4.47 6.94
C GLU A 31 3.35 -4.99 7.31
N TYR A 32 2.45 -4.09 7.70
CA TYR A 32 1.08 -4.46 8.02
C TYR A 32 0.31 -4.98 6.80
N TYR A 33 0.40 -4.31 5.64
CA TYR A 33 -0.26 -4.74 4.41
C TYR A 33 0.34 -6.04 3.86
N ASN A 34 1.67 -6.19 3.89
CA ASN A 34 2.33 -7.43 3.48
C ASN A 34 1.97 -8.59 4.40
N TRP A 35 1.93 -8.38 5.72
CA TRP A 35 1.46 -9.39 6.66
C TRP A 35 0.02 -9.83 6.36
N LEU A 36 -0.88 -8.88 6.07
CA LEU A 36 -2.27 -9.20 5.66
C LEU A 36 -2.32 -9.96 4.34
N ALA A 37 -1.49 -9.57 3.36
CA ALA A 37 -1.42 -10.23 2.06
C ALA A 37 -0.99 -11.70 2.21
N ASP A 38 0.00 -11.96 3.06
CA ASP A 38 0.46 -13.31 3.40
C ASP A 38 -0.66 -14.15 4.05
N GLN A 39 -1.49 -13.56 4.92
CA GLN A 39 -2.62 -14.29 5.52
C GLN A 39 -3.66 -14.74 4.49
N ILE A 40 -3.81 -13.99 3.40
CA ILE A 40 -4.83 -14.23 2.36
C ILE A 40 -4.21 -14.97 1.16
N GLY A 41 -2.88 -15.11 1.11
CA GLY A 41 -2.16 -15.70 -0.02
C GLY A 41 -2.20 -14.83 -1.28
N CYS A 42 -2.34 -13.51 -1.14
CA CYS A 42 -2.23 -12.58 -2.25
C CYS A 42 -0.84 -11.94 -2.31
N PRO A 43 -0.42 -11.40 -3.46
CA PRO A 43 0.83 -10.64 -3.54
C PRO A 43 0.83 -9.47 -2.55
N GLY A 44 2.01 -9.19 -1.98
CA GLY A 44 2.25 -8.01 -1.18
C GLY A 44 2.19 -6.71 -1.99
N VAL A 45 2.47 -5.61 -1.33
CA VAL A 45 2.53 -4.28 -1.93
C VAL A 45 3.64 -4.23 -2.99
N GLU A 46 3.36 -3.59 -4.12
CA GLU A 46 4.30 -3.42 -5.22
C GLU A 46 5.43 -2.45 -4.84
N GLU A 47 6.66 -2.73 -5.27
CA GLU A 47 7.85 -1.94 -4.93
C GLU A 47 7.73 -0.47 -5.40
N TRP A 48 7.24 -0.23 -6.62
CA TRP A 48 6.97 1.13 -7.11
C TRP A 48 6.02 1.90 -6.20
N ARG A 49 5.07 1.23 -5.54
CA ARG A 49 4.09 1.88 -4.66
C ARG A 49 4.72 2.32 -3.36
N GLU A 50 5.62 1.51 -2.80
CA GLU A 50 6.44 1.90 -1.65
C GLU A 50 7.33 3.10 -1.99
N GLN A 51 8.03 3.05 -3.12
CA GLN A 51 8.93 4.11 -3.57
C GLN A 51 8.17 5.42 -3.82
N MET A 52 6.99 5.38 -4.45
CA MET A 52 6.12 6.55 -4.63
C MET A 52 5.65 7.15 -3.30
N PHE A 53 5.30 6.31 -2.32
CA PHE A 53 4.92 6.78 -0.99
C PHE A 53 6.08 7.51 -0.30
N ALA A 54 7.28 6.92 -0.33
CA ALA A 54 8.47 7.53 0.26
C ALA A 54 8.82 8.88 -0.41
N ALA A 55 8.86 8.92 -1.74
CA ALA A 55 9.13 10.15 -2.50
C ALA A 55 8.09 11.25 -2.22
N THR A 56 6.82 10.88 -2.07
CA THR A 56 5.75 11.83 -1.72
C THR A 56 5.93 12.39 -0.31
N ILE A 57 6.30 11.56 0.68
CA ILE A 57 6.57 12.02 2.04
C ILE A 57 7.77 12.97 2.06
N GLU A 58 8.86 12.61 1.39
CA GLU A 58 10.05 13.46 1.27
C GLU A 58 9.72 14.81 0.63
N ARG A 59 9.04 14.82 -0.52
CA ARG A 59 8.61 16.06 -1.18
C ARG A 59 7.65 16.86 -0.32
N ARG A 60 6.70 16.23 0.37
CA ARG A 60 5.80 16.93 1.29
C ARG A 60 6.57 17.59 2.43
N LEU A 61 7.67 17.00 2.91
CA LEU A 61 8.49 17.60 3.97
C LEU A 61 9.34 18.77 3.46
N ASN A 62 9.84 18.70 2.22
CA ASN A 62 10.73 19.70 1.63
C ASN A 62 10.00 20.85 0.90
N HIS A 63 8.84 20.56 0.30
CA HIS A 63 8.12 21.44 -0.62
C HIS A 63 6.60 21.39 -0.37
N LEU A 64 6.20 21.77 0.85
CA LEU A 64 4.81 21.73 1.33
C LEU A 64 3.75 22.31 0.37
N GLU A 65 4.09 23.40 -0.33
CA GLU A 65 3.15 24.10 -1.22
C GLU A 65 3.09 23.48 -2.63
N THR A 66 4.19 22.90 -3.13
CA THR A 66 4.28 22.47 -4.54
C THR A 66 4.35 20.95 -4.72
N TYR A 67 4.50 20.15 -3.66
CA TYR A 67 4.67 18.68 -3.78
C TYR A 67 3.55 17.94 -4.53
N ARG A 68 2.36 18.56 -4.64
CA ARG A 68 1.21 18.03 -5.38
C ARG A 68 1.22 18.36 -6.87
N ASP A 69 1.97 19.37 -7.27
CA ASP A 69 2.02 19.91 -8.64
C ASP A 69 3.39 19.63 -9.29
N GLU A 70 4.44 19.45 -8.49
CA GLU A 70 5.81 19.22 -8.91
C GLU A 70 6.34 17.86 -8.40
N TRP A 71 6.73 16.99 -9.33
CA TRP A 71 7.35 15.69 -9.04
C TRP A 71 8.27 15.25 -10.19
N ASP A 72 9.26 14.42 -9.88
CA ASP A 72 10.20 13.82 -10.84
C ASP A 72 10.20 12.29 -10.68
N ASP A 73 9.00 11.73 -10.79
CA ASP A 73 8.70 10.31 -10.54
C ASP A 73 8.38 9.56 -11.85
N ASP A 74 8.77 10.08 -13.02
CA ASP A 74 8.34 9.55 -14.32
C ASP A 74 8.65 8.05 -14.50
N ALA A 75 9.76 7.59 -13.93
CA ALA A 75 10.13 6.17 -13.91
C ALA A 75 9.13 5.32 -13.10
N LEU A 76 8.76 5.78 -11.90
CA LEU A 76 7.80 5.11 -11.01
C LEU A 76 6.40 5.11 -11.62
N ILE A 77 6.00 6.22 -12.23
CA ILE A 77 4.72 6.34 -12.95
C ILE A 77 4.67 5.34 -14.11
N SER A 78 5.77 5.20 -14.86
CA SER A 78 5.87 4.25 -15.96
C SER A 78 5.78 2.80 -15.48
N GLU A 79 6.45 2.47 -14.37
CA GLU A 79 6.38 1.14 -13.76
C GLU A 79 4.96 0.80 -13.27
N ALA A 80 4.31 1.73 -12.56
CA ALA A 80 2.93 1.58 -12.12
C ALA A 80 1.98 1.33 -13.30
N ASN A 81 2.12 2.11 -14.38
CA ASN A 81 1.31 1.96 -15.59
C ASN A 81 1.52 0.61 -16.28
N ALA A 82 2.76 0.11 -16.31
CA ALA A 82 3.08 -1.20 -16.85
C ALA A 82 2.43 -2.33 -16.04
N ASP A 83 2.40 -2.19 -14.71
CA ASP A 83 1.70 -3.13 -13.84
C ASP A 83 0.18 -3.10 -14.03
N PHE A 84 -0.43 -1.90 -14.05
CA PHE A 84 -1.86 -1.72 -14.27
C PHE A 84 -2.35 -2.30 -15.60
N SER A 85 -1.52 -2.24 -16.65
CA SER A 85 -1.82 -2.78 -17.97
C SER A 85 -2.10 -4.30 -17.95
N LYS A 86 -1.52 -5.04 -17.01
CA LYS A 86 -1.79 -6.47 -16.80
C LYS A 86 -3.25 -6.72 -16.44
N TYR A 87 -3.85 -5.84 -15.63
CA TYR A 87 -5.24 -5.99 -15.19
C TYR A 87 -6.25 -5.52 -16.23
N ILE A 88 -5.89 -4.52 -17.05
CA ILE A 88 -6.73 -4.04 -18.15
C ILE A 88 -6.83 -5.10 -19.26
N SER A 89 -5.70 -5.69 -19.65
CA SER A 89 -5.67 -6.76 -20.66
C SER A 89 -6.44 -8.01 -20.21
N ASN A 90 -6.28 -8.41 -18.94
CA ASN A 90 -7.02 -9.55 -18.36
C ASN A 90 -8.54 -9.35 -18.33
N ARG A 91 -9.02 -8.11 -18.16
CA ARG A 91 -10.46 -7.79 -18.24
C ARG A 91 -11.03 -7.92 -19.65
N ILE A 92 -10.22 -7.62 -20.67
CA ILE A 92 -10.64 -7.73 -22.08
C ILE A 92 -10.70 -9.20 -22.51
N SER A 93 -9.81 -10.05 -22.03
CA SER A 93 -9.81 -11.50 -22.34
C SER A 93 -10.85 -12.32 -21.57
N GLY A 94 -11.38 -11.81 -20.46
CA GLY A 94 -12.39 -12.51 -19.63
C GLY A 94 -13.86 -12.28 -20.04
N GLY A 95 -14.10 -11.49 -21.10
CA GLY A 95 -15.44 -11.11 -21.56
C GLY A 95 -16.05 -12.08 -22.58
N CYS A 96 -17.02 -12.88 -22.13
CA CYS A 96 -18.09 -13.53 -22.91
C CYS A 96 -17.78 -14.83 -23.69
N THR A 97 -17.94 -15.98 -23.00
CA THR A 97 -18.51 -17.19 -23.61
C THR A 97 -19.70 -17.66 -22.77
N SER A 98 -20.84 -16.98 -22.89
CA SER A 98 -22.12 -17.59 -22.46
C SER A 98 -22.73 -18.29 -23.66
N ARG A 99 -22.45 -19.61 -23.74
CA ARG A 99 -23.31 -20.55 -24.46
C ARG A 99 -24.58 -20.71 -23.65
N TYR A 100 -25.71 -20.25 -24.18
CA TYR A 100 -27.00 -20.89 -23.89
C TYR A 100 -27.78 -21.02 -25.18
N ASN A 101 -27.68 -22.21 -25.77
CA ASN A 101 -28.77 -22.82 -26.54
C ASN A 101 -29.61 -23.61 -25.55
N SER A 102 -30.88 -23.25 -25.38
CA SER A 102 -32.01 -24.13 -25.07
C SER A 102 -33.30 -23.38 -25.39
#